data_AF-A0A815WN21-F1
#
_entry.id   AF-A0A815WN21-F1
#
_cell.length_a   1.000
_cell.length_b   1.000
_cell.length_c   1.000
_cell.angle_alpha   90.00
_cell.angle_beta   90.00
_cell.angle_gamma   90.00
#
_symmetry.space_group_name_H-M   'P 1'
#
loop_
_entity.id
_entity.type
_entity.pdbx_description
1 polymer ?
#
loop_
_entity_poly.entity_id
_entity_poly.type
_entity_poly.pdbx_seq_one_letter_code
_entity_poly.pdbx_strand_id
1 'polypeptide(L)'
;MHTVFRIDEVRKLDKKSPLYQVDLKLTSDDDQQLRQLTDRIREESSGSTGWYRMGQLLLKIGQFDKAEELYMALLEQASDDSDRAHIYHMRGMMKNNKGQYTEAASFYEMSLKIKQKTLPEDHPSLAPTYSNIGLVYNNMGDYSKALEFYEKSHNIKEKALPSNHPDLATSYACIGLVYNNMGDYSKALEFNEKALKIREKALPPNHPSLATSYGNIGGVYHNMGDYSKALEFYEKDLEITKKALPPNHPSLAASYNNIGVVYDSMDDYSKALEFYEKAHQIFEKALPPNHPSLATSYNNIGFVYDNMGDYSKALEFYEKSLKIREKALPPNHPELATSYNNIGTAYSGKEDYSKALSFLEKALSILQKSLPPSHPYIIMATNSIDNVKKKM
;
A
#
# COMPACT_ATOMS: atom_id res chain seq x y z
N MET A 1 -9.77 26.00 -20.66
CA MET A 1 -10.76 25.10 -21.30
C MET A 1 -10.01 23.90 -21.84
N HIS A 2 -10.39 22.69 -21.43
CA HIS A 2 -9.92 21.48 -22.11
C HIS A 2 -10.89 21.20 -23.25
N THR A 3 -10.38 20.95 -24.45
CA THR A 3 -11.18 20.67 -25.63
C THR A 3 -11.84 19.30 -25.50
N VAL A 4 -13.17 19.25 -25.44
CA VAL A 4 -13.93 17.99 -25.34
C VAL A 4 -14.49 17.63 -26.71
N PHE A 5 -14.29 16.39 -27.17
CA PHE A 5 -14.85 15.87 -28.42
C PHE A 5 -15.88 14.80 -28.13
N ARG A 6 -16.96 14.76 -28.93
CA ARG A 6 -17.88 13.62 -28.98
C ARG A 6 -17.47 12.65 -30.07
N ILE A 7 -17.54 11.37 -29.75
CA ILE A 7 -17.55 10.30 -30.74
C ILE A 7 -18.90 10.36 -31.45
N ASP A 8 -18.87 10.62 -32.75
CA ASP A 8 -20.05 10.67 -33.60
C ASP A 8 -20.22 9.30 -34.27
N GLU A 9 -19.82 9.16 -35.53
CA GLU A 9 -19.93 7.89 -36.24
C GLU A 9 -18.69 7.01 -36.04
N VAL A 10 -18.92 5.74 -35.70
CA VAL A 10 -17.89 4.70 -35.63
C VAL A 10 -18.14 3.71 -36.76
N ARG A 11 -17.26 3.70 -37.76
CA ARG A 11 -17.37 2.82 -38.92
C ARG A 11 -16.22 1.82 -38.93
N LYS A 12 -16.54 0.54 -39.12
CA LYS A 12 -15.52 -0.49 -39.32
C LYS A 12 -14.99 -0.38 -40.76
N LEU A 13 -13.68 -0.20 -40.92
CA LEU A 13 -13.09 0.07 -42.23
C LEU A 13 -13.17 -1.13 -43.19
N ASP A 14 -13.12 -2.36 -42.64
CA ASP A 14 -13.35 -3.59 -43.38
C ASP A 14 -13.84 -4.70 -42.42
N LYS A 15 -14.63 -5.66 -42.92
CA LYS A 15 -15.15 -6.80 -42.14
C LYS A 15 -14.02 -7.64 -41.52
N LYS A 16 -12.86 -7.74 -42.19
CA LYS A 16 -11.70 -8.51 -41.73
C LYS A 16 -10.65 -7.69 -40.96
N SER A 17 -10.75 -6.36 -40.97
CA SER A 17 -9.80 -5.47 -40.27
C SER A 17 -10.24 -5.18 -38.83
N PRO A 18 -9.32 -5.12 -37.86
CA PRO A 18 -9.63 -4.66 -36.50
C PRO A 18 -9.74 -3.13 -36.39
N LEU A 19 -9.54 -2.40 -37.50
CA LEU A 19 -9.48 -0.93 -37.50
C LEU A 19 -10.87 -0.29 -37.70
N TYR A 20 -11.14 0.75 -36.90
CA TYR A 20 -12.34 1.56 -36.95
C TYR A 20 -11.97 3.00 -37.27
N GLN A 21 -12.74 3.63 -38.16
CA GLN A 21 -12.75 5.07 -38.32
C GLN A 21 -13.74 5.65 -37.30
N VAL A 22 -13.31 6.64 -36.56
CA VAL A 22 -14.11 7.34 -35.56
C VAL A 22 -14.14 8.81 -35.91
N ASP A 23 -15.31 9.32 -36.26
CA ASP A 23 -15.51 10.74 -36.53
C ASP A 23 -15.70 11.46 -35.19
N LEU A 24 -14.84 12.44 -34.91
CA LEU A 24 -14.88 13.23 -33.68
C LEU A 24 -15.46 14.62 -33.96
N LYS A 25 -16.50 15.01 -33.21
CA LYS A 25 -17.09 16.34 -33.30
C LYS A 25 -16.65 17.18 -32.11
N LEU A 26 -16.14 18.38 -32.39
CA LEU A 26 -15.81 19.36 -31.36
C LEU A 26 -17.09 19.77 -30.62
N THR A 27 -17.11 19.57 -29.30
CA THR A 27 -18.25 19.92 -28.46
C THR A 27 -18.18 21.42 -28.15
N SER A 28 -19.27 22.18 -28.39
CA SER A 28 -19.35 23.57 -27.97
C SER A 28 -19.73 23.67 -26.49
N ASP A 29 -19.44 24.81 -25.85
CA ASP A 29 -19.80 25.09 -24.45
C ASP A 29 -21.32 25.08 -24.18
N ASP A 30 -22.14 25.03 -25.24
CA ASP A 30 -23.60 24.96 -25.20
C ASP A 30 -24.15 23.52 -25.24
N ASP A 31 -23.27 22.51 -25.26
CA ASP A 31 -23.70 21.12 -25.28
C ASP A 31 -24.41 20.72 -23.96
N GLN A 32 -25.67 20.34 -24.08
CA GLN A 32 -26.54 20.05 -22.93
C GLN A 32 -26.04 18.89 -22.07
N GLN A 33 -25.47 17.82 -22.65
CA GLN A 33 -24.98 16.70 -21.85
C GLN A 33 -23.62 17.02 -21.22
N LEU A 34 -22.77 17.80 -21.90
CA LEU A 34 -21.53 18.28 -21.32
C LEU A 34 -21.81 19.22 -20.13
N ARG A 35 -22.81 20.09 -20.26
CA ARG A 35 -23.31 20.92 -19.15
C ARG A 35 -23.83 20.05 -18.01
N GLN A 36 -24.70 19.07 -18.28
CA GLN A 36 -25.19 18.13 -17.26
C GLN A 36 -24.06 17.38 -16.55
N LEU A 37 -23.06 16.89 -17.29
CA LEU A 37 -21.89 16.22 -16.71
C LEU A 37 -21.08 17.18 -15.85
N THR A 38 -20.82 18.39 -16.35
CA THR A 38 -20.06 19.42 -15.64
C THR A 38 -20.77 19.86 -14.36
N ASP A 39 -22.08 20.06 -14.42
CA ASP A 39 -22.89 20.43 -13.27
C ASP A 39 -22.97 19.29 -12.27
N ARG A 40 -23.05 18.03 -12.72
CA ARG A 40 -23.00 16.87 -11.84
C ARG A 40 -21.64 16.69 -11.17
N ILE A 41 -20.54 16.88 -11.91
CA ILE A 41 -19.20 16.90 -11.33
C ILE A 41 -19.07 18.05 -10.32
N ARG A 42 -19.61 19.24 -10.64
CA ARG A 42 -19.61 20.40 -9.74
C ARG A 42 -20.43 20.10 -8.48
N GLU A 43 -21.57 19.46 -8.60
CA GLU A 43 -22.41 19.04 -7.48
C GLU A 43 -21.69 17.99 -6.62
N GLU A 44 -21.14 16.94 -7.24
CA GLU A 44 -20.40 15.87 -6.55
C GLU A 44 -19.08 16.34 -5.92
N SER A 45 -18.48 17.41 -6.45
CA SER A 45 -17.29 18.07 -5.91
C SER A 45 -17.59 19.27 -5.02
N SER A 46 -18.87 19.65 -4.86
CA SER A 46 -19.26 20.77 -4.01
C SER A 46 -19.26 20.41 -2.52
N GLY A 47 -19.03 21.43 -1.69
CA GLY A 47 -19.01 21.29 -0.24
C GLY A 47 -17.80 20.53 0.31
N SER A 48 -17.76 20.38 1.63
CA SER A 48 -16.64 19.73 2.33
C SER A 48 -16.42 18.29 1.89
N THR A 49 -17.51 17.53 1.68
CA THR A 49 -17.45 16.13 1.24
C THR A 49 -16.83 15.97 -0.15
N GLY A 50 -17.15 16.86 -1.10
CA GLY A 50 -16.58 16.83 -2.44
C GLY A 50 -15.07 17.09 -2.43
N TRP A 51 -14.64 18.09 -1.65
CA TRP A 51 -13.22 18.38 -1.47
C TRP A 51 -12.45 17.28 -0.77
N TYR A 52 -13.05 16.61 0.23
CA TYR A 52 -12.41 15.47 0.89
C TYR A 52 -12.22 14.28 -0.08
N ARG A 53 -13.21 14.00 -0.94
CA ARG A 53 -13.06 13.00 -2.00
C ARG A 53 -11.98 13.37 -3.00
N MET A 54 -11.91 14.65 -3.39
CA MET A 54 -10.85 15.15 -4.27
C MET A 54 -9.47 14.96 -3.63
N GLY A 55 -9.33 15.28 -2.35
CA GLY A 55 -8.12 15.01 -1.59
C GLY A 55 -7.73 13.52 -1.62
N GLN A 56 -8.66 12.62 -1.33
CA GLN A 56 -8.41 11.17 -1.41
C GLN A 56 -7.99 10.70 -2.80
N LEU A 57 -8.60 11.25 -3.86
CA LEU A 57 -8.21 10.93 -5.24
C LEU A 57 -6.79 11.42 -5.53
N LEU A 58 -6.45 12.65 -5.15
CA LEU A 58 -5.09 13.19 -5.29
C LEU A 58 -4.05 12.29 -4.59
N LEU A 59 -4.36 11.80 -3.40
CA LEU A 59 -3.50 10.84 -2.70
C LEU A 59 -3.36 9.51 -3.48
N LYS A 60 -4.45 8.97 -4.03
CA LYS A 60 -4.43 7.73 -4.81
C LYS A 60 -3.61 7.84 -6.09
N ILE A 61 -3.61 9.01 -6.73
CA ILE A 61 -2.83 9.25 -7.96
C ILE A 61 -1.44 9.84 -7.68
N GLY A 62 -0.99 9.88 -6.42
CA GLY A 62 0.34 10.34 -6.03
C GLY A 62 0.56 11.85 -6.15
N GLN A 63 -0.49 12.65 -6.31
CA GLN A 63 -0.41 14.12 -6.40
C GLN A 63 -0.39 14.75 -4.99
N PHE A 64 0.62 14.39 -4.20
CA PHE A 64 0.69 14.75 -2.79
C PHE A 64 0.81 16.25 -2.52
N ASP A 65 1.43 17.02 -3.42
CA ASP A 65 1.63 18.45 -3.21
C ASP A 65 0.32 19.22 -3.44
N LYS A 66 -0.45 18.84 -4.47
CA LYS A 66 -1.81 19.36 -4.68
C LYS A 66 -2.75 18.95 -3.54
N ALA A 67 -2.60 17.75 -3.00
CA ALA A 67 -3.38 17.32 -1.84
C ALA A 67 -3.07 18.20 -0.63
N GLU A 68 -1.80 18.51 -0.37
CA GLU A 68 -1.41 19.40 0.73
C GLU A 68 -1.94 20.82 0.54
N GLU A 69 -1.81 21.41 -0.66
CA GLU A 69 -2.37 22.72 -1.00
C GLU A 69 -3.88 22.76 -0.73
N LEU A 70 -4.60 21.73 -1.18
CA LEU A 70 -6.04 21.60 -0.95
C LEU A 70 -6.35 21.54 0.55
N TYR A 71 -5.67 20.69 1.32
CA TYR A 71 -5.93 20.56 2.75
C TYR A 71 -5.59 21.82 3.54
N MET A 72 -4.55 22.56 3.14
CA MET A 72 -4.21 23.87 3.74
C MET A 72 -5.31 24.90 3.46
N ALA A 73 -5.78 25.00 2.21
CA ALA A 73 -6.87 25.90 1.86
C ALA A 73 -8.18 25.57 2.60
N LEU A 74 -8.50 24.27 2.73
CA LEU A 74 -9.67 23.84 3.50
C LEU A 74 -9.51 24.16 4.99
N LEU A 75 -8.30 24.07 5.55
CA LEU A 75 -8.05 24.36 6.95
C LEU A 75 -8.28 25.84 7.27
N GLU A 76 -7.87 26.74 6.37
CA GLU A 76 -8.11 28.18 6.50
C GLU A 76 -9.60 28.54 6.46
N GLN A 77 -10.38 27.79 5.68
CA GLN A 77 -11.82 27.99 5.51
C GLN A 77 -12.67 27.24 6.54
N ALA A 78 -12.07 26.39 7.37
CA ALA A 78 -12.80 25.54 8.31
C ALA A 78 -13.52 26.37 9.38
N SER A 79 -14.85 26.36 9.33
CA SER A 79 -15.70 27.12 10.25
C SER A 79 -15.91 26.44 11.59
N ASP A 80 -15.75 25.11 11.66
CA ASP A 80 -15.99 24.33 12.87
C ASP A 80 -14.88 23.32 13.18
N ASP A 81 -14.94 22.78 14.40
CA ASP A 81 -13.96 21.82 14.92
C ASP A 81 -14.08 20.44 14.26
N SER A 82 -15.26 20.07 13.74
CA SER A 82 -15.44 18.78 13.05
C SER A 82 -14.69 18.78 11.71
N ASP A 83 -14.81 19.85 10.93
CA ASP A 83 -14.07 20.03 9.68
C ASP A 83 -12.57 20.10 9.93
N ARG A 84 -12.13 20.87 10.94
CA ARG A 84 -10.71 20.90 11.34
C ARG A 84 -10.18 19.51 11.69
N ALA A 85 -10.94 18.74 12.47
CA ALA A 85 -10.55 17.38 12.82
C ALA A 85 -10.46 16.46 11.61
N HIS A 86 -11.38 16.57 10.65
CA HIS A 86 -11.34 15.79 9.42
C HIS A 86 -10.14 16.16 8.55
N ILE A 87 -9.86 17.45 8.38
CA ILE A 87 -8.73 17.92 7.58
C ILE A 87 -7.40 17.46 8.19
N TYR A 88 -7.24 17.52 9.52
CA TYR A 88 -6.06 16.95 10.18
C TYR A 88 -5.94 15.44 9.97
N HIS A 89 -7.05 14.70 10.00
CA HIS A 89 -7.02 13.26 9.68
C HIS A 89 -6.51 13.01 8.26
N MET A 90 -7.01 13.77 7.27
CA MET A 90 -6.60 13.66 5.88
C MET A 90 -5.14 14.04 5.65
N ARG A 91 -4.63 15.07 6.34
CA ARG A 91 -3.21 15.41 6.34
C ARG A 91 -2.35 14.31 6.96
N GLY A 92 -2.82 13.69 8.05
CA GLY A 92 -2.19 12.50 8.63
C GLY A 92 -2.05 11.37 7.61
N MET A 93 -3.12 11.08 6.85
CA MET A 93 -3.10 10.07 5.78
C MET A 93 -2.10 10.42 4.68
N MET A 94 -2.09 11.66 4.23
CA MET A 94 -1.13 12.13 3.23
C MET A 94 0.31 11.97 3.72
N LYS A 95 0.60 12.43 4.93
CA LYS A 95 1.95 12.35 5.52
C LYS A 95 2.41 10.90 5.68
N ASN A 96 1.51 10.01 6.10
CA ASN A 96 1.79 8.58 6.15
C ASN A 96 2.14 8.02 4.75
N ASN A 97 1.38 8.38 3.71
CA ASN A 97 1.66 7.95 2.34
C ASN A 97 2.94 8.58 1.76
N LYS A 98 3.40 9.72 2.29
CA LYS A 98 4.71 10.30 1.96
C LYS A 98 5.87 9.64 2.74
N GLY A 99 5.58 8.71 3.66
CA GLY A 99 6.56 8.11 4.57
C GLY A 99 6.97 9.01 5.74
N GLN A 100 6.26 10.13 5.95
CA GLN A 100 6.53 11.12 7.00
C GLN A 100 5.79 10.74 8.28
N TYR A 101 6.19 9.63 8.90
CA TYR A 101 5.42 8.99 9.98
C TYR A 101 5.26 9.86 11.24
N THR A 102 6.31 10.55 11.68
CA THR A 102 6.21 11.44 12.86
C THR A 102 5.21 12.57 12.65
N GLU A 103 5.22 13.20 11.47
CA GLU A 103 4.24 14.24 11.12
C GLU A 103 2.83 13.65 11.00
N ALA A 104 2.70 12.44 10.42
CA ALA A 104 1.43 11.74 10.31
C ALA A 104 0.80 11.48 11.68
N ALA A 105 1.58 10.96 12.64
CA ALA A 105 1.14 10.75 14.02
C ALA A 105 0.66 12.06 14.65
N SER A 106 1.43 13.14 14.52
CA SER A 106 1.06 14.45 15.05
C SER A 106 -0.29 14.95 14.52
N PHE A 107 -0.53 14.86 13.20
CA PHE A 107 -1.81 15.28 12.62
C PHE A 107 -2.97 14.39 13.05
N TYR A 108 -2.77 13.07 13.15
CA TYR A 108 -3.82 12.20 13.68
C TYR A 108 -4.12 12.47 15.15
N GLU A 109 -3.11 12.77 15.98
CA GLU A 109 -3.29 13.16 17.38
C GLU A 109 -4.02 14.51 17.50
N MET A 110 -3.73 15.48 16.64
CA MET A 110 -4.49 16.74 16.56
C MET A 110 -5.97 16.48 16.21
N SER A 111 -6.22 15.65 15.20
CA SER A 111 -7.58 15.22 14.83
C SER A 111 -8.31 14.55 16.00
N LEU A 112 -7.62 13.61 16.66
CA LEU A 112 -8.16 12.86 17.80
C LEU A 112 -8.52 13.80 18.96
N LYS A 113 -7.61 14.72 19.32
CA LYS A 113 -7.80 15.68 20.40
C LYS A 113 -9.02 16.57 20.18
N ILE A 114 -9.28 16.99 18.93
CA ILE A 114 -10.46 17.80 18.62
C ILE A 114 -11.73 16.95 18.73
N LYS A 115 -11.73 15.74 18.16
CA LYS A 115 -12.87 14.82 18.27
C LYS A 115 -13.23 14.50 19.72
N GLN A 116 -12.24 14.26 20.58
CA GLN A 116 -12.44 13.94 21.99
C GLN A 116 -13.04 15.10 22.82
N LYS A 117 -12.98 16.35 22.35
CA LYS A 117 -13.66 17.48 23.03
C LYS A 117 -15.17 17.42 22.92
N THR A 118 -15.69 16.82 21.85
CA THR A 118 -17.11 16.89 21.48
C THR A 118 -17.78 15.52 21.47
N LEU A 119 -17.00 14.45 21.39
CA LEU A 119 -17.48 13.08 21.32
C LEU A 119 -17.18 12.31 22.59
N PRO A 120 -18.11 11.42 23.03
CA PRO A 120 -17.82 10.45 24.08
C PRO A 120 -16.62 9.57 23.76
N GLU A 121 -15.94 9.05 24.79
CA GLU A 121 -14.73 8.22 24.65
C GLU A 121 -14.95 6.97 23.79
N ASP A 122 -16.15 6.38 23.86
CA ASP A 122 -16.52 5.18 23.08
C ASP A 122 -17.18 5.52 21.72
N HIS A 123 -17.09 6.77 21.24
CA HIS A 123 -17.79 7.15 20.02
C HIS A 123 -17.19 6.46 18.77
N PRO A 124 -17.99 5.80 17.92
CA PRO A 124 -17.49 5.00 16.78
C PRO A 124 -16.57 5.73 15.81
N SER A 125 -16.74 7.06 15.64
CA SER A 125 -15.92 7.87 14.73
C SER A 125 -14.48 8.12 15.20
N LEU A 126 -14.14 7.73 16.44
CA LEU A 126 -12.78 7.76 16.97
C LEU A 126 -11.97 6.55 16.50
N ALA A 127 -12.61 5.40 16.28
CA ALA A 127 -11.94 4.16 15.93
C ALA A 127 -11.06 4.24 14.67
N PRO A 128 -11.46 4.89 13.56
CA PRO A 128 -10.59 5.06 12.40
C PRO A 128 -9.33 5.90 12.69
N THR A 129 -9.45 6.95 13.51
CA THR A 129 -8.29 7.76 13.90
C THR A 129 -7.33 6.94 14.76
N TYR A 130 -7.84 6.19 15.74
CA TYR A 130 -7.02 5.28 16.54
C TYR A 130 -6.33 4.20 15.70
N SER A 131 -7.05 3.56 14.78
CA SER A 131 -6.46 2.58 13.85
C SER A 131 -5.32 3.17 13.03
N ASN A 132 -5.48 4.40 12.51
CA ASN A 132 -4.45 5.04 11.70
C ASN A 132 -3.23 5.48 12.53
N ILE A 133 -3.43 5.91 13.78
CA ILE A 133 -2.31 6.17 14.71
C ILE A 133 -1.55 4.86 14.98
N GLY A 134 -2.27 3.77 15.23
CA GLY A 134 -1.69 2.44 15.41
C GLY A 134 -0.86 1.98 14.20
N LEU A 135 -1.36 2.22 12.99
CA LEU A 135 -0.63 1.94 11.75
C LEU A 135 0.68 2.73 11.64
N VAL A 136 0.65 4.02 11.96
CA VAL A 136 1.85 4.87 11.93
C VAL A 136 2.89 4.39 12.93
N TYR A 137 2.50 4.11 14.18
CA TYR A 137 3.43 3.59 15.18
C TYR A 137 3.98 2.21 14.81
N ASN A 138 3.17 1.34 14.19
CA ASN A 138 3.65 0.07 13.64
C ASN A 138 4.72 0.29 12.56
N ASN A 139 4.52 1.25 11.65
CA ASN A 139 5.49 1.59 10.61
C ASN A 139 6.78 2.20 11.18
N MET A 140 6.70 2.85 12.34
CA MET A 140 7.86 3.36 13.08
C MET A 140 8.56 2.29 13.94
N GLY A 141 8.02 1.07 14.02
CA GLY A 141 8.55 0.00 14.87
C GLY A 141 8.23 0.16 16.36
N ASP A 142 7.40 1.13 16.74
CA ASP A 142 6.89 1.27 18.11
C ASP A 142 5.65 0.38 18.29
N TYR A 143 5.90 -0.93 18.36
CA TYR A 143 4.83 -1.93 18.41
C TYR A 143 3.98 -1.84 19.67
N SER A 144 4.55 -1.36 20.79
CA SER A 144 3.79 -1.17 22.04
C SER A 144 2.72 -0.09 21.88
N LYS A 145 3.06 1.08 21.33
CA LYS A 145 2.05 2.11 21.05
C LYS A 145 1.09 1.68 19.95
N ALA A 146 1.59 0.95 18.94
CA ALA A 146 0.72 0.43 17.89
C ALA A 146 -0.39 -0.46 18.47
N LEU A 147 -0.04 -1.39 19.37
CA LEU A 147 -1.02 -2.23 20.08
C LEU A 147 -1.99 -1.41 20.91
N GLU A 148 -1.50 -0.46 21.71
CA GLU A 148 -2.36 0.41 22.54
C GLU A 148 -3.46 1.10 21.70
N PHE A 149 -3.08 1.66 20.56
CA PHE A 149 -4.02 2.37 19.69
C PHE A 149 -4.95 1.43 18.90
N TYR A 150 -4.45 0.27 18.44
CA TYR A 150 -5.32 -0.72 17.81
C TYR A 150 -6.32 -1.34 18.79
N GLU A 151 -5.93 -1.60 20.03
CA GLU A 151 -6.82 -2.08 21.09
C GLU A 151 -7.90 -1.05 21.43
N LYS A 152 -7.54 0.24 21.57
CA LYS A 152 -8.52 1.33 21.71
C LYS A 152 -9.52 1.34 20.54
N SER A 153 -9.03 1.24 19.30
CA SER A 153 -9.92 1.14 18.14
C SER A 153 -10.80 -0.11 18.16
N HIS A 154 -10.26 -1.24 18.61
CA HIS A 154 -10.97 -2.51 18.66
C HIS A 154 -12.10 -2.46 19.69
N ASN A 155 -11.81 -1.99 20.90
CA ASN A 155 -12.79 -1.88 21.99
C ASN A 155 -13.98 -1.00 21.62
N ILE A 156 -13.74 0.12 20.92
CA ILE A 156 -14.81 0.99 20.42
C ILE A 156 -15.69 0.24 19.40
N LYS A 157 -15.06 -0.47 18.46
CA LYS A 157 -15.79 -1.25 17.45
C LYS A 157 -16.57 -2.40 18.10
N GLU A 158 -16.00 -3.08 19.08
CA GLU A 158 -16.63 -4.19 19.80
C GLU A 158 -17.89 -3.75 20.54
N LYS A 159 -17.86 -2.57 21.19
CA LYS A 159 -19.05 -2.00 21.84
C LYS A 159 -20.12 -1.54 20.85
N ALA A 160 -19.70 -1.07 19.67
CA ALA A 160 -20.60 -0.42 18.71
C ALA A 160 -21.21 -1.36 17.66
N LEU A 161 -20.59 -2.52 17.41
CA LEU A 161 -20.93 -3.39 16.29
C LEU A 161 -21.37 -4.79 16.76
N PRO A 162 -22.22 -5.48 15.99
CA PRO A 162 -22.50 -6.90 16.23
C PRO A 162 -21.22 -7.74 16.23
N SER A 163 -21.19 -8.81 17.02
CA SER A 163 -20.00 -9.66 17.20
C SER A 163 -19.50 -10.36 15.92
N ASN A 164 -20.34 -10.46 14.89
CA ASN A 164 -19.99 -10.97 13.57
C ASN A 164 -19.72 -9.87 12.53
N HIS A 165 -19.60 -8.61 12.91
CA HIS A 165 -19.39 -7.53 11.95
C HIS A 165 -17.96 -7.61 11.32
N PRO A 166 -17.82 -7.53 9.98
CA PRO A 166 -16.50 -7.63 9.32
C PRO A 166 -15.45 -6.61 9.78
N ASP A 167 -15.85 -5.43 10.26
CA ASP A 167 -14.92 -4.44 10.80
C ASP A 167 -14.22 -4.90 12.09
N LEU A 168 -14.83 -5.79 12.87
CA LEU A 168 -14.18 -6.42 14.02
C LEU A 168 -13.04 -7.33 13.56
N ALA A 169 -13.27 -8.10 12.48
CA ALA A 169 -12.22 -8.90 11.87
C ALA A 169 -11.05 -8.05 11.38
N THR A 170 -11.33 -6.88 10.80
CA THR A 170 -10.27 -5.95 10.39
C THR A 170 -9.47 -5.44 11.60
N SER A 171 -10.11 -5.10 12.72
CA SER A 171 -9.36 -4.71 13.93
C SER A 171 -8.51 -5.84 14.51
N TYR A 172 -9.00 -7.08 14.54
CA TYR A 172 -8.19 -8.22 14.96
C TYR A 172 -7.01 -8.47 14.02
N ALA A 173 -7.21 -8.36 12.71
CA ALA A 173 -6.12 -8.49 11.73
C ALA A 173 -5.04 -7.41 11.94
N CYS A 174 -5.41 -6.17 12.28
CA CYS A 174 -4.44 -5.12 12.61
C CYS A 174 -3.61 -5.46 13.86
N ILE A 175 -4.23 -5.99 14.91
CA ILE A 175 -3.51 -6.43 16.12
C ILE A 175 -2.60 -7.63 15.79
N GLY A 176 -3.10 -8.60 15.04
CA GLY A 176 -2.33 -9.76 14.57
C GLY A 176 -1.12 -9.37 13.73
N LEU A 177 -1.24 -8.34 12.89
CA LEU A 177 -0.11 -7.77 12.13
C LEU A 177 0.99 -7.23 13.05
N VAL A 178 0.64 -6.54 14.14
CA VAL A 178 1.66 -6.03 15.07
C VAL A 178 2.37 -7.17 15.78
N TYR A 179 1.65 -8.18 16.27
CA TYR A 179 2.28 -9.36 16.87
C TYR A 179 3.18 -10.12 15.90
N ASN A 180 2.79 -10.20 14.62
CA ASN A 180 3.63 -10.78 13.58
C ASN A 180 4.94 -10.00 13.42
N ASN A 181 4.89 -8.66 13.41
CA ASN A 181 6.07 -7.81 13.31
C ASN A 181 6.96 -7.86 14.56
N MET A 182 6.40 -8.19 15.73
CA MET A 182 7.13 -8.44 16.97
C MET A 182 7.78 -9.85 17.02
N GLY A 183 7.41 -10.75 16.10
CA GLY A 183 7.81 -12.15 16.14
C GLY A 183 7.01 -13.03 17.12
N ASP A 184 5.94 -12.50 17.73
CA ASP A 184 5.00 -13.29 18.54
C ASP A 184 3.98 -13.96 17.61
N TYR A 185 4.44 -14.96 16.88
CA TYR A 185 3.64 -15.63 15.86
C TYR A 185 2.44 -16.38 16.43
N SER A 186 2.52 -16.84 17.68
CA SER A 186 1.40 -17.51 18.34
C SER A 186 0.22 -16.56 18.53
N LYS A 187 0.46 -15.35 19.05
CA LYS A 187 -0.62 -14.34 19.15
C LYS A 187 -1.06 -13.84 17.78
N ALA A 188 -0.12 -13.67 16.85
CA ALA A 188 -0.47 -13.28 15.49
C ALA A 188 -1.46 -14.26 14.85
N LEU A 189 -1.25 -15.57 14.99
CA LEU A 189 -2.19 -16.59 14.55
C LEU A 189 -3.53 -16.51 15.30
N GLU A 190 -3.51 -16.41 16.63
CA GLU A 190 -4.73 -16.31 17.43
C GLU A 190 -5.66 -15.18 16.95
N PHE A 191 -5.10 -13.99 16.74
CA PHE A 191 -5.85 -12.82 16.29
C PHE A 191 -6.32 -12.95 14.83
N ASN A 192 -5.48 -13.46 13.93
CA ASN A 192 -5.89 -13.67 12.53
C ASN A 192 -6.94 -14.78 12.38
N GLU A 193 -6.90 -15.83 13.19
CA GLU A 193 -7.93 -16.87 13.24
C GLU A 193 -9.27 -16.34 13.75
N LYS A 194 -9.26 -15.47 14.79
CA LYS A 194 -10.48 -14.76 15.24
C LYS A 194 -11.06 -13.93 14.10
N ALA A 195 -10.22 -13.18 13.38
CA ALA A 195 -10.64 -12.40 12.21
C ALA A 195 -11.25 -13.29 11.10
N LEU A 196 -10.61 -14.41 10.78
CA LEU A 196 -11.10 -15.37 9.80
C LEU A 196 -12.48 -15.93 10.21
N LYS A 197 -12.63 -16.40 11.45
CA LYS A 197 -13.90 -16.96 11.97
C LYS A 197 -15.05 -15.97 11.90
N ILE A 198 -14.81 -14.68 12.14
CA ILE A 198 -15.83 -13.63 11.99
C ILE A 198 -16.23 -13.48 10.51
N ARG A 199 -15.26 -13.40 9.60
CA ARG A 199 -15.51 -13.24 8.17
C ARG A 199 -16.23 -14.46 7.58
N GLU A 200 -15.88 -15.68 8.00
CA GLU A 200 -16.55 -16.91 7.55
C GLU A 200 -18.03 -16.97 7.95
N LYS A 201 -18.38 -16.40 9.12
CA LYS A 201 -19.77 -16.30 9.56
C LYS A 201 -20.54 -15.19 8.87
N ALA A 202 -19.87 -14.11 8.47
CA ALA A 202 -20.51 -12.88 8.02
C ALA A 202 -20.58 -12.75 6.49
N LEU A 203 -19.71 -13.44 5.75
CA LEU A 203 -19.47 -13.22 4.33
C LEU A 203 -19.70 -14.51 3.53
N PRO A 204 -20.04 -14.39 2.22
CA PRO A 204 -20.15 -15.55 1.36
C PRO A 204 -18.79 -16.25 1.17
N PRO A 205 -18.76 -17.57 0.86
CA PRO A 205 -17.53 -18.38 0.86
C PRO A 205 -16.40 -17.89 -0.05
N ASN A 206 -16.72 -17.17 -1.13
CA ASN A 206 -15.73 -16.61 -2.06
C ASN A 206 -15.57 -15.09 -1.91
N HIS A 207 -15.90 -14.50 -0.76
CA HIS A 207 -15.72 -13.07 -0.57
C HIS A 207 -14.21 -12.71 -0.53
N PRO A 208 -13.73 -11.67 -1.23
CA PRO A 208 -12.30 -11.30 -1.25
C PRO A 208 -11.67 -11.07 0.14
N SER A 209 -12.44 -10.62 1.13
CA SER A 209 -11.96 -10.46 2.51
C SER A 209 -11.58 -11.77 3.20
N LEU A 210 -12.15 -12.91 2.78
CA LEU A 210 -11.70 -14.23 3.25
C LEU A 210 -10.31 -14.53 2.70
N ALA A 211 -10.08 -14.24 1.42
CA ALA A 211 -8.78 -14.36 0.78
C ALA A 211 -7.71 -13.56 1.56
N THR A 212 -8.01 -12.31 1.93
CA THR A 212 -7.14 -11.50 2.79
C THR A 212 -6.85 -12.16 4.15
N SER A 213 -7.84 -12.80 4.80
CA SER A 213 -7.61 -13.53 6.05
C SER A 213 -6.68 -14.72 5.87
N TYR A 214 -6.89 -15.53 4.82
CA TYR A 214 -6.03 -16.66 4.51
C TYR A 214 -4.60 -16.18 4.19
N GLY A 215 -4.45 -15.12 3.41
CA GLY A 215 -3.16 -14.50 3.13
C GLY A 215 -2.44 -14.00 4.38
N ASN A 216 -3.13 -13.35 5.32
CA ASN A 216 -2.51 -12.92 6.57
C ASN A 216 -1.98 -14.09 7.41
N ILE A 217 -2.74 -15.19 7.50
CA ILE A 217 -2.30 -16.39 8.22
C ILE A 217 -1.12 -17.05 7.50
N GLY A 218 -1.16 -17.14 6.17
CA GLY A 218 -0.05 -17.61 5.34
C GLY A 218 1.23 -16.79 5.57
N GLY A 219 1.10 -15.46 5.72
CA GLY A 219 2.21 -14.57 6.05
C GLY A 219 2.82 -14.83 7.43
N VAL A 220 2.00 -15.17 8.42
CA VAL A 220 2.51 -15.56 9.75
C VAL A 220 3.27 -16.88 9.67
N TYR A 221 2.73 -17.90 9.00
CA TYR A 221 3.44 -19.18 8.81
C TYR A 221 4.73 -19.03 8.00
N HIS A 222 4.73 -18.18 6.99
CA HIS A 222 5.92 -17.83 6.23
C HIS A 222 7.01 -17.26 7.15
N ASN A 223 6.66 -16.29 8.00
CA ASN A 223 7.62 -15.68 8.93
C ASN A 223 8.10 -16.64 10.03
N MET A 224 7.30 -17.67 10.36
CA MET A 224 7.71 -18.78 11.23
C MET A 224 8.67 -19.77 10.55
N GLY A 225 8.82 -19.72 9.22
CA GLY A 225 9.54 -20.73 8.43
C GLY A 225 8.73 -22.01 8.15
N ASP A 226 7.44 -22.05 8.49
CA ASP A 226 6.54 -23.16 8.14
C ASP A 226 6.00 -22.95 6.71
N TYR A 227 6.90 -23.11 5.73
CA TYR A 227 6.61 -22.83 4.33
C TYR A 227 5.51 -23.72 3.74
N SER A 228 5.36 -24.95 4.23
CA SER A 228 4.29 -25.85 3.80
C SER A 228 2.91 -25.30 4.15
N LYS A 229 2.72 -24.82 5.39
CA LYS A 229 1.45 -24.19 5.76
C LYS A 229 1.28 -22.83 5.10
N ALA A 230 2.36 -22.06 4.95
CA ALA A 230 2.29 -20.79 4.22
C ALA A 230 1.72 -20.98 2.81
N LEU A 231 2.21 -21.99 2.07
CA LEU A 231 1.68 -22.35 0.76
C LEU A 231 0.21 -22.77 0.81
N GLU A 232 -0.20 -23.66 1.73
CA GLU A 232 -1.59 -24.08 1.88
C GLU A 232 -2.55 -22.88 2.02
N PHE A 233 -2.19 -21.92 2.90
CA PHE A 233 -3.00 -20.74 3.14
C PHE A 233 -2.98 -19.76 1.96
N TYR A 234 -1.83 -19.54 1.31
CA TYR A 234 -1.74 -18.68 0.14
C TYR A 234 -2.40 -19.28 -1.11
N GLU A 235 -2.39 -20.59 -1.28
CA GLU A 235 -3.14 -21.27 -2.34
C GLU A 235 -4.64 -21.10 -2.16
N LYS A 236 -5.13 -21.17 -0.92
CA LYS A 236 -6.54 -20.90 -0.60
C LYS A 236 -6.93 -19.44 -0.84
N ASP A 237 -6.06 -18.48 -0.49
CA ASP A 237 -6.20 -17.07 -0.88
C ASP A 237 -6.32 -16.92 -2.41
N LEU A 238 -5.38 -17.52 -3.16
CA LEU A 238 -5.38 -17.48 -4.62
C LEU A 238 -6.66 -18.10 -5.22
N GLU A 239 -7.13 -19.23 -4.68
CA GLU A 239 -8.35 -19.90 -5.14
C GLU A 239 -9.59 -19.01 -4.97
N ILE A 240 -9.76 -18.42 -3.78
CA ILE A 240 -10.87 -17.50 -3.50
C ILE A 240 -10.79 -16.29 -4.43
N THR A 241 -9.60 -15.69 -4.55
CA THR A 241 -9.39 -14.50 -5.38
C THR A 241 -9.69 -14.78 -6.85
N LYS A 242 -9.33 -15.96 -7.38
CA LYS A 242 -9.67 -16.39 -8.76
C LYS A 242 -11.17 -16.54 -8.99
N LYS A 243 -11.91 -17.02 -7.99
CA LYS A 243 -13.38 -17.17 -8.08
C LYS A 243 -14.11 -15.83 -7.93
N ALA A 244 -13.53 -14.91 -7.14
CA ALA A 244 -14.20 -13.68 -6.75
C ALA A 244 -13.96 -12.52 -7.71
N LEU A 245 -12.82 -12.49 -8.41
CA LEU A 245 -12.35 -11.30 -9.14
C LEU A 245 -12.01 -11.61 -10.61
N PRO A 246 -12.03 -10.60 -11.50
CA PRO A 246 -11.63 -10.76 -12.89
C PRO A 246 -10.16 -11.25 -13.06
N PRO A 247 -9.82 -11.95 -14.15
CA PRO A 247 -8.50 -12.58 -14.34
C PRO A 247 -7.27 -11.67 -14.27
N ASN A 248 -7.41 -10.37 -14.54
CA ASN A 248 -6.32 -9.39 -14.45
C ASN A 248 -6.48 -8.46 -13.24
N HIS A 249 -7.27 -8.83 -12.23
CA HIS A 249 -7.41 -7.98 -11.05
C HIS A 249 -6.09 -7.93 -10.26
N PRO A 250 -5.59 -6.76 -9.82
CA PRO A 250 -4.33 -6.64 -9.08
C PRO A 250 -4.20 -7.53 -7.84
N SER A 251 -5.32 -7.87 -7.19
CA SER A 251 -5.33 -8.82 -6.05
C SER A 251 -4.84 -10.23 -6.43
N LEU A 252 -5.06 -10.69 -7.67
CA LEU A 252 -4.50 -11.96 -8.13
C LEU A 252 -2.98 -11.93 -8.19
N ALA A 253 -2.41 -10.81 -8.64
CA ALA A 253 -0.97 -10.61 -8.63
C ALA A 253 -0.40 -10.61 -7.21
N ALA A 254 -1.11 -10.02 -6.23
CA ALA A 254 -0.72 -10.07 -4.83
C ALA A 254 -0.68 -11.53 -4.30
N SER A 255 -1.69 -12.35 -4.58
CA SER A 255 -1.70 -13.76 -4.18
C SER A 255 -0.58 -14.56 -4.85
N TYR A 256 -0.31 -14.33 -6.15
CA TYR A 256 0.83 -14.96 -6.83
C TYR A 256 2.17 -14.53 -6.24
N ASN A 257 2.34 -13.24 -5.92
CA ASN A 257 3.55 -12.75 -5.25
C ASN A 257 3.78 -13.43 -3.90
N ASN A 258 2.73 -13.59 -3.09
CA ASN A 258 2.84 -14.23 -1.79
C ASN A 258 3.35 -15.68 -1.89
N ILE A 259 2.88 -16.44 -2.90
CA ILE A 259 3.38 -17.78 -3.18
C ILE A 259 4.83 -17.74 -3.67
N GLY A 260 5.17 -16.78 -4.54
CA GLY A 260 6.54 -16.58 -5.02
C GLY A 260 7.53 -16.32 -3.90
N VAL A 261 7.15 -15.52 -2.90
CA VAL A 261 7.96 -15.25 -1.69
C VAL A 261 8.27 -16.52 -0.91
N VAL A 262 7.32 -17.44 -0.79
CA VAL A 262 7.55 -18.71 -0.09
C VAL A 262 8.54 -19.59 -0.86
N TYR A 263 8.40 -19.71 -2.19
CA TYR A 263 9.34 -20.50 -2.98
C TYR A 263 10.75 -19.89 -3.01
N ASP A 264 10.87 -18.57 -3.02
CA ASP A 264 12.14 -17.88 -2.91
C ASP A 264 12.83 -18.17 -1.57
N SER A 265 12.08 -18.14 -0.46
CA SER A 265 12.59 -18.48 0.88
C SER A 265 12.92 -19.98 1.07
N MET A 266 12.46 -20.82 0.15
CA MET A 266 12.80 -22.25 0.05
C MET A 266 13.97 -22.51 -0.92
N ASP A 267 14.57 -21.46 -1.49
CA ASP A 267 15.58 -21.52 -2.55
C ASP A 267 15.10 -22.22 -3.85
N ASP A 268 13.78 -22.38 -4.04
CA ASP A 268 13.16 -22.85 -5.29
C ASP A 268 12.96 -21.65 -6.24
N TYR A 269 14.09 -21.08 -6.66
CA TYR A 269 14.13 -19.86 -7.47
C TYR A 269 13.39 -20.00 -8.81
N SER A 270 13.33 -21.21 -9.39
CA SER A 270 12.59 -21.45 -10.62
C SER A 270 11.08 -21.24 -10.43
N LYS A 271 10.50 -21.77 -9.35
CA LYS A 271 9.09 -21.52 -9.06
C LYS A 271 8.87 -20.09 -8.59
N ALA A 272 9.77 -19.53 -7.79
CA ALA A 272 9.68 -18.12 -7.39
C ALA A 272 9.54 -17.20 -8.61
N LEU A 273 10.41 -17.36 -9.61
CA LEU A 273 10.33 -16.62 -10.88
C LEU A 273 9.01 -16.87 -11.62
N GLU A 274 8.56 -18.12 -11.73
CA GLU A 274 7.28 -18.44 -12.39
C GLU A 274 6.11 -17.66 -11.77
N PHE A 275 6.05 -17.62 -10.43
CA PHE A 275 5.00 -16.94 -9.69
C PHE A 275 5.12 -15.42 -9.76
N TYR A 276 6.33 -14.88 -9.63
CA TYR A 276 6.56 -13.43 -9.75
C TYR A 276 6.32 -12.92 -11.18
N GLU A 277 6.65 -13.68 -12.22
CA GLU A 277 6.37 -13.32 -13.60
C GLU A 277 4.85 -13.30 -13.89
N LYS A 278 4.08 -14.26 -13.35
CA LYS A 278 2.61 -14.23 -13.42
C LYS A 278 2.04 -12.98 -12.76
N ALA A 279 2.54 -12.62 -11.57
CA ALA A 279 2.12 -11.41 -10.88
C ALA A 279 2.48 -10.15 -11.69
N HIS A 280 3.71 -10.09 -12.23
CA HIS A 280 4.18 -8.99 -13.06
C HIS A 280 3.28 -8.77 -14.29
N GLN A 281 2.96 -9.84 -15.03
CA GLN A 281 2.10 -9.77 -16.21
C GLN A 281 0.69 -9.25 -15.89
N ILE A 282 0.13 -9.60 -14.73
CA ILE A 282 -1.17 -9.08 -14.30
C ILE A 282 -1.05 -7.59 -13.98
N PHE A 283 -0.04 -7.18 -13.21
CA PHE A 283 0.17 -5.77 -12.90
C PHE A 283 0.39 -4.93 -14.16
N GLU A 284 1.17 -5.41 -15.12
CA GLU A 284 1.45 -4.71 -16.39
C GLU A 284 0.17 -4.46 -17.18
N LYS A 285 -0.76 -5.43 -17.20
CA LYS A 285 -2.06 -5.29 -17.88
C LYS A 285 -3.05 -4.41 -17.13
N ALA A 286 -2.98 -4.39 -15.79
CA ALA A 286 -4.02 -3.80 -14.95
C ALA A 286 -3.71 -2.38 -14.46
N LEU A 287 -2.44 -1.98 -14.45
CA LEU A 287 -1.98 -0.77 -13.77
C LEU A 287 -1.26 0.20 -14.72
N PRO A 288 -1.26 1.50 -14.41
CA PRO A 288 -0.49 2.47 -15.19
C PRO A 288 1.02 2.21 -15.07
N PRO A 289 1.85 2.62 -16.06
CA PRO A 289 3.27 2.23 -16.14
C PRO A 289 4.14 2.60 -14.93
N ASN A 290 3.77 3.64 -14.17
CA ASN A 290 4.53 4.09 -12.99
C ASN A 290 3.86 3.67 -11.67
N HIS A 291 2.96 2.68 -11.67
CA HIS A 291 2.31 2.25 -10.44
C HIS A 291 3.30 1.55 -9.48
N PRO A 292 3.31 1.85 -8.17
CA PRO A 292 4.25 1.25 -7.21
C PRO A 292 4.27 -0.30 -7.22
N SER A 293 3.11 -0.95 -7.42
CA SER A 293 3.05 -2.42 -7.53
C SER A 293 3.87 -3.01 -8.68
N LEU A 294 4.05 -2.29 -9.78
CA LEU A 294 4.96 -2.71 -10.86
C LEU A 294 6.41 -2.68 -10.38
N ALA A 295 6.81 -1.64 -9.64
CA ALA A 295 8.13 -1.59 -9.04
C ALA A 295 8.37 -2.75 -8.08
N THR A 296 7.38 -3.07 -7.22
CA THR A 296 7.46 -4.23 -6.33
C THR A 296 7.67 -5.53 -7.10
N SER A 297 6.95 -5.76 -8.21
CA SER A 297 7.14 -6.97 -9.02
C SER A 297 8.54 -7.06 -9.64
N TYR A 298 9.08 -5.97 -10.18
CA TYR A 298 10.46 -5.95 -10.67
C TYR A 298 11.47 -6.16 -9.53
N ASN A 299 11.23 -5.56 -8.37
CA ASN A 299 12.09 -5.76 -7.20
C ASN A 299 12.14 -7.23 -6.78
N ASN A 300 11.00 -7.92 -6.73
CA ASN A 300 10.94 -9.33 -6.35
C ASN A 300 11.67 -10.23 -7.35
N ILE A 301 11.50 -9.99 -8.65
CA ILE A 301 12.25 -10.71 -9.68
C ILE A 301 13.75 -10.45 -9.55
N GLY A 302 14.15 -9.18 -9.32
CA GLY A 302 15.54 -8.82 -9.07
C GLY A 302 16.13 -9.53 -7.85
N PHE A 303 15.34 -9.66 -6.78
CA PHE A 303 15.74 -10.36 -5.55
C PHE A 303 16.02 -11.84 -5.78
N VAL A 304 15.23 -12.52 -6.61
CA VAL A 304 15.53 -13.92 -6.96
C VAL A 304 16.85 -14.04 -7.71
N TYR A 305 17.13 -13.16 -8.68
CA TYR A 305 18.42 -13.17 -9.38
C TYR A 305 19.60 -12.83 -8.47
N ASP A 306 19.39 -11.94 -7.49
CA ASP A 306 20.38 -11.59 -6.48
C ASP A 306 20.73 -12.81 -5.60
N ASN A 307 19.72 -13.54 -5.12
CA ASN A 307 19.88 -14.79 -4.36
C ASN A 307 20.59 -15.88 -5.18
N MET A 308 20.33 -15.94 -6.50
CA MET A 308 21.04 -16.83 -7.42
C MET A 308 22.49 -16.42 -7.70
N GLY A 309 22.92 -15.24 -7.25
CA GLY A 309 24.24 -14.66 -7.55
C GLY A 309 24.36 -14.04 -8.95
N ASP A 310 23.28 -13.95 -9.72
CA ASP A 310 23.25 -13.19 -10.99
C ASP A 310 22.99 -11.71 -10.70
N TYR A 311 23.97 -11.07 -10.07
CA TYR A 311 23.90 -9.67 -9.67
C TYR A 311 23.70 -8.71 -10.85
N SER A 312 24.15 -9.09 -12.05
CA SER A 312 23.98 -8.25 -13.25
C SER A 312 22.52 -8.17 -13.66
N LYS A 313 21.82 -9.31 -13.66
CA LYS A 313 20.40 -9.37 -13.96
C LYS A 313 19.56 -8.80 -12.82
N ALA A 314 19.96 -9.04 -11.57
CA ALA A 314 19.34 -8.42 -10.40
C ALA A 314 19.35 -6.88 -10.52
N LEU A 315 20.50 -6.29 -10.85
CA LEU A 315 20.65 -4.83 -11.05
C LEU A 315 19.72 -4.30 -12.15
N GLU A 316 19.58 -4.99 -13.28
CA GLU A 316 18.65 -4.57 -14.36
C GLU A 316 17.22 -4.41 -13.84
N PHE A 317 16.75 -5.40 -13.05
CA PHE A 317 15.42 -5.40 -12.47
C PHE A 317 15.27 -4.38 -11.33
N TYR A 318 16.28 -4.25 -10.46
CA TYR A 318 16.28 -3.26 -9.40
C TYR A 318 16.28 -1.82 -9.95
N GLU A 319 17.02 -1.53 -11.02
CA GLU A 319 17.03 -0.22 -11.66
C GLU A 319 15.68 0.13 -12.31
N LYS A 320 15.02 -0.85 -12.94
CA LYS A 320 13.63 -0.69 -13.45
C LYS A 320 12.66 -0.36 -12.31
N SER A 321 12.76 -1.08 -11.19
CA SER A 321 11.96 -0.82 -9.99
C SER A 321 12.20 0.59 -9.42
N LEU A 322 13.47 0.95 -9.23
CA LEU A 322 13.88 2.26 -8.71
C LEU A 322 13.34 3.39 -9.58
N LYS A 323 13.47 3.29 -10.91
CA LYS A 323 12.98 4.31 -11.86
C LYS A 323 11.46 4.54 -11.76
N ILE A 324 10.69 3.49 -11.49
CA ILE A 324 9.24 3.63 -11.25
C ILE A 324 8.99 4.32 -9.92
N ARG A 325 9.65 3.88 -8.84
CA ARG A 325 9.50 4.46 -7.50
C ARG A 325 9.91 5.94 -7.48
N GLU A 326 11.00 6.34 -8.13
CA GLU A 326 11.44 7.73 -8.22
C GLU A 326 10.43 8.65 -8.91
N LYS A 327 9.61 8.11 -9.82
CA LYS A 327 8.51 8.86 -10.47
C LYS A 327 7.24 8.89 -9.64
N ALA A 328 6.99 7.86 -8.85
CA ALA A 328 5.72 7.67 -8.13
C ALA A 328 5.74 8.21 -6.69
N LEU A 329 6.93 8.29 -6.08
CA LEU A 329 7.09 8.54 -4.65
C LEU A 329 7.91 9.81 -4.39
N PRO A 330 7.69 10.49 -3.25
CA PRO A 330 8.53 11.60 -2.83
C PRO A 330 10.01 11.18 -2.64
N PRO A 331 10.99 12.09 -2.82
CA PRO A 331 12.43 11.76 -2.81
C PRO A 331 12.98 11.09 -1.54
N ASN A 332 12.32 11.23 -0.40
CA ASN A 332 12.72 10.61 0.87
C ASN A 332 11.77 9.50 1.33
N HIS A 333 10.97 8.93 0.43
CA HIS A 333 10.06 7.84 0.79
C HIS A 333 10.84 6.57 1.19
N PRO A 334 10.48 5.86 2.27
CA PRO A 334 11.19 4.66 2.74
C PRO A 334 11.38 3.57 1.66
N GLU A 335 10.43 3.37 0.75
CA GLU A 335 10.58 2.40 -0.35
C GLU A 335 11.73 2.74 -1.33
N LEU A 336 12.11 4.02 -1.48
CA LEU A 336 13.30 4.39 -2.24
C LEU A 336 14.56 3.87 -1.54
N ALA A 337 14.59 3.92 -0.20
CA ALA A 337 15.70 3.35 0.56
C ALA A 337 15.82 1.84 0.35
N THR A 338 14.71 1.09 0.35
CA THR A 338 14.73 -0.35 0.02
C THR A 338 15.34 -0.59 -1.36
N SER A 339 14.98 0.22 -2.35
CA SER A 339 15.49 0.10 -3.72
C SER A 339 17.00 0.35 -3.78
N TYR A 340 17.46 1.45 -3.15
CA TYR A 340 18.89 1.75 -3.09
C TYR A 340 19.67 0.71 -2.27
N ASN A 341 19.09 0.18 -1.21
CA ASN A 341 19.71 -0.88 -0.42
C ASN A 341 19.94 -2.14 -1.26
N ASN A 342 18.91 -2.59 -2.00
CA ASN A 342 19.01 -3.78 -2.84
C ASN A 342 20.05 -3.61 -3.96
N ILE A 343 20.08 -2.44 -4.60
CA ILE A 343 21.11 -2.10 -5.59
C ILE A 343 22.51 -2.10 -4.94
N GLY A 344 22.65 -1.51 -3.75
CA GLY A 344 23.90 -1.47 -3.01
C GLY A 344 24.42 -2.86 -2.64
N THR A 345 23.53 -3.74 -2.16
CA THR A 345 23.83 -5.15 -1.86
C THR A 345 24.27 -5.90 -3.13
N ALA A 346 23.57 -5.72 -4.25
CA ALA A 346 23.94 -6.36 -5.51
C ALA A 346 25.33 -5.88 -6.01
N TYR A 347 25.65 -4.59 -5.89
CA TYR A 347 27.00 -4.09 -6.19
C TYR A 347 28.07 -4.66 -5.24
N SER A 348 27.74 -4.85 -3.96
CA SER A 348 28.63 -5.50 -2.99
C SER A 348 28.90 -6.96 -3.38
N GLY A 349 27.87 -7.67 -3.86
CA GLY A 349 27.99 -9.03 -4.41
C GLY A 349 28.88 -9.10 -5.65
N LYS A 350 28.88 -8.04 -6.47
CA LYS A 350 29.81 -7.85 -7.61
C LYS A 350 31.21 -7.36 -7.21
N GLU A 351 31.47 -7.19 -5.92
CA GLU A 351 32.72 -6.64 -5.38
C GLU A 351 33.01 -5.19 -5.84
N ASP A 352 32.01 -4.47 -6.35
CA ASP A 352 32.08 -3.03 -6.63
C ASP A 352 31.71 -2.26 -5.35
N TYR A 353 32.59 -2.35 -4.35
CA TYR A 353 32.36 -1.82 -3.01
C TYR A 353 32.18 -0.29 -2.99
N SER A 354 32.77 0.43 -3.95
CA SER A 354 32.61 1.88 -4.08
C SER A 354 31.17 2.25 -4.45
N LYS A 355 30.59 1.61 -5.48
CA LYS A 355 29.17 1.84 -5.82
C LYS A 355 28.25 1.31 -4.73
N ALA A 356 28.55 0.14 -4.18
CA ALA A 356 27.77 -0.44 -3.08
C ALA A 356 27.63 0.56 -1.93
N LEU A 357 28.75 1.13 -1.48
CA LEU A 357 28.77 2.10 -0.40
C LEU A 357 27.93 3.34 -0.73
N SER A 358 28.07 3.90 -1.93
CA SER A 358 27.29 5.08 -2.36
C SER A 358 25.78 4.84 -2.30
N PHE A 359 25.31 3.68 -2.76
CA PHE A 359 23.90 3.32 -2.75
C PHE A 359 23.39 3.04 -1.33
N LEU A 360 24.16 2.32 -0.51
CA LEU A 360 23.79 2.01 0.87
C LEU A 360 23.74 3.28 1.75
N GLU A 361 24.67 4.23 1.58
CA GLU A 361 24.66 5.50 2.29
C GLU A 361 23.44 6.35 1.91
N LYS A 362 23.03 6.34 0.62
CA LYS A 362 21.80 6.98 0.18
C LYS A 362 20.56 6.34 0.81
N ALA A 363 20.51 5.01 0.88
CA ALA A 363 19.43 4.28 1.56
C ALA A 363 19.34 4.67 3.03
N LEU A 364 20.46 4.65 3.75
CA LEU A 364 20.52 5.02 5.18
C LEU A 364 20.06 6.46 5.40
N SER A 365 20.49 7.41 4.57
CA SER A 365 20.08 8.82 4.66
C SER A 365 18.57 9.01 4.53
N ILE A 366 17.91 8.23 3.65
CA ILE A 366 16.45 8.27 3.49
C ILE A 366 15.75 7.67 4.70
N LEU A 367 16.22 6.52 5.21
CA LEU A 367 15.63 5.87 6.38
C LEU A 367 15.72 6.77 7.62
N GLN A 368 16.86 7.42 7.85
CA GLN A 368 17.07 8.34 8.98
C GLN A 368 16.11 9.54 9.01
N LYS A 369 15.55 9.94 7.85
CA LYS A 369 14.57 11.02 7.77
C LYS A 369 13.14 10.57 8.06
N SER A 370 12.86 9.27 7.94
CA SER A 370 11.49 8.73 7.99
C SER A 370 11.23 7.86 9.20
N LEU A 371 12.27 7.23 9.75
CA LEU A 371 12.18 6.22 10.80
C LEU A 371 13.00 6.63 12.03
N PRO A 372 12.61 6.19 13.24
CA PRO A 372 13.39 6.44 14.44
C PRO A 372 14.74 5.70 14.37
N PRO A 373 15.82 6.23 14.98
CA PRO A 373 17.16 5.62 14.90
C PRO A 373 17.25 4.15 15.34
N SER A 374 16.37 3.73 16.24
CA SER A 374 16.28 2.34 16.73
C SER A 374 15.55 1.38 15.77
N HIS A 375 15.05 1.87 14.64
CA HIS A 375 14.29 1.06 13.70
C HIS A 375 15.16 -0.06 13.09
N PRO A 376 14.68 -1.31 13.00
CA PRO A 376 15.45 -2.44 12.47
C PRO A 376 16.09 -2.17 11.09
N TYR A 377 15.36 -1.51 10.18
CA TYR A 377 15.91 -1.14 8.86
C TYR A 377 17.10 -0.19 8.91
N ILE A 378 17.16 0.77 9.86
CA ILE A 378 18.32 1.65 10.02
C ILE A 378 19.52 0.83 10.50
N ILE A 379 19.29 -0.09 11.45
CA ILE A 379 20.32 -0.99 11.98
C ILE A 379 20.86 -1.89 10.86
N MET A 380 19.98 -2.52 10.07
CA MET A 380 20.35 -3.36 8.93
C MET A 380 21.15 -2.60 7.87
N ALA A 381 20.72 -1.38 7.52
CA ALA A 381 21.44 -0.54 6.54
C ALA A 381 22.84 -0.15 7.06
N THR A 382 22.94 0.21 8.35
CA THR A 382 24.23 0.55 8.98
C THR A 382 25.19 -0.65 8.98
N ASN A 383 24.70 -1.83 9.37
CA ASN A 383 25.48 -3.06 9.34
C ASN A 383 25.96 -3.41 7.92
N SER A 384 25.12 -3.18 6.90
CA SER A 384 25.46 -3.41 5.50
C SER A 384 26.59 -2.48 5.04
N ILE A 385 26.54 -1.20 5.42
CA ILE A 385 27.59 -0.21 5.17
C ILE A 385 28.92 -0.63 5.84
N ASP A 386 28.87 -1.01 7.11
CA ASP A 386 30.07 -1.41 7.86
C ASP A 386 30.71 -2.66 7.26
N ASN A 387 29.91 -3.61 6.78
CA ASN A 387 30.40 -4.81 6.09
C ASN A 387 31.09 -4.47 4.77
N VAL A 388 30.56 -3.54 3.98
CA VAL A 388 31.20 -3.07 2.75
C VAL A 388 32.51 -2.35 3.07
N LYS A 389 32.52 -1.46 4.07
CA LYS A 389 33.73 -0.71 4.49
C LYS A 389 34.87 -1.62 4.96
N LYS A 390 34.57 -2.78 5.56
CA LYS A 390 35.58 -3.78 5.96
C LYS A 390 36.21 -4.51 4.78
N LYS A 391 35.55 -4.54 3.62
CA LYS A 391 36.00 -5.23 2.40
C LYS A 391 36.72 -4.30 1.41
N MET A 392 36.62 -2.99 1.61
CA MET A 392 37.42 -1.96 0.94
C MET A 392 38.81 -1.88 1.57
#